data_AF-A0A7C3KYS9-F1
#
_entry.id   AF-A0A7C3KYS9-F1
#
_cell.length_a   1.000
_cell.length_b   1.000
_cell.length_c   1.000
_cell.angle_alpha   90.00
_cell.angle_beta   90.00
_cell.angle_gamma   90.00
#
_symmetry.space_group_name_H-M   'P 1'
#
loop_
_entity.id
_entity.type
_entity.pdbx_description
1 polymer ?
#
loop_
_entity_poly.entity_id
_entity_poly.type
_entity_poly.pdbx_seq_one_letter_code
_entity_poly.pdbx_strand_id
1 'polypeptide(L)'
;MKARNLLTAIELQERREYLARQLDSIGFESQPQIAVKILELNARPDAQLKDYAAVVKTDPSLSGRLLKLANSAMFAQRKPVTSIDRACLLLGLERLKS
;
A
#
# COMPACT_ATOMS: atom_id res chain seq x y z
N MET A 1 -4.62 20.84 -0.26
CA MET A 1 -3.88 20.05 -1.27
C MET A 1 -4.66 20.14 -2.57
N LYS A 2 -4.08 20.61 -3.69
CA LYS A 2 -4.78 20.65 -4.99
C LYS A 2 -5.13 19.23 -5.44
N ALA A 3 -6.31 19.04 -6.04
CA ALA A 3 -6.67 17.76 -6.62
C ALA A 3 -5.75 17.42 -7.81
N ARG A 4 -5.47 16.14 -8.06
CA ARG A 4 -4.48 15.68 -9.06
C ARG A 4 -4.77 16.18 -10.48
N ASN A 5 -6.05 16.39 -10.81
CA ASN A 5 -6.52 16.95 -12.07
C ASN A 5 -6.36 18.48 -12.19
N LEU A 6 -5.92 19.15 -11.12
CA LEU A 6 -5.66 20.59 -11.05
C LEU A 6 -4.16 20.91 -10.95
N LEU A 7 -3.30 19.90 -11.12
CA LEU A 7 -1.84 20.05 -11.13
C LEU A 7 -1.37 20.28 -12.57
N THR A 8 -0.48 21.24 -12.76
CA THR A 8 0.29 21.38 -14.01
C THR A 8 1.21 20.17 -14.21
N ALA A 9 1.67 19.97 -15.44
CA ALA A 9 2.57 18.86 -15.77
C ALA A 9 3.85 18.88 -14.91
N ILE A 10 4.39 20.07 -14.64
CA ILE A 10 5.58 20.29 -13.81
C ILE A 10 5.29 19.95 -12.35
N GLU A 11 4.23 20.51 -11.75
CA GLU A 11 3.84 20.22 -10.36
C GLU A 11 3.58 18.71 -10.14
N LEU A 12 3.01 18.02 -11.15
CA LEU A 12 2.77 16.58 -11.10
C LEU A 12 4.08 15.78 -11.15
N GLN A 13 5.02 16.18 -12.02
CA GLN A 13 6.33 15.55 -12.16
C GLN A 13 7.11 15.68 -10.84
N GLU A 14 7.19 16.88 -10.28
CA GLU A 14 7.85 17.15 -9.00
C GLU A 14 7.23 16.35 -7.85
N ARG A 15 5.89 16.26 -7.82
CA ARG A 15 5.20 15.47 -6.78
C ARG A 15 5.50 13.98 -6.90
N ARG A 16 5.60 13.45 -8.12
CA ARG A 16 5.96 12.04 -8.37
C ARG A 16 7.40 11.76 -7.94
N GLU A 17 8.33 12.64 -8.29
CA GLU A 17 9.73 12.51 -7.88
C GLU A 17 9.88 12.60 -6.36
N TYR A 18 9.17 13.53 -5.71
CA TYR A 18 9.16 13.63 -4.26
C TYR A 18 8.67 12.32 -3.61
N LEU A 19 7.55 11.77 -4.09
CA LEU A 19 7.02 10.51 -3.59
C LEU A 19 7.98 9.35 -3.85
N ALA A 20 8.61 9.30 -5.02
CA ALA A 20 9.60 8.28 -5.36
C ALA A 20 10.81 8.36 -4.40
N ARG A 21 11.38 9.55 -4.18
CA ARG A 21 12.49 9.74 -3.24
C ARG A 21 12.11 9.38 -1.81
N GLN A 22 10.89 9.73 -1.37
CA GLN A 22 10.41 9.33 -0.05
C GLN A 22 10.29 7.81 0.06
N LEU A 23 9.73 7.14 -0.95
CA LEU A 23 9.63 5.68 -0.97
C LEU A 23 11.01 4.99 -1.05
N ASP A 24 11.96 5.55 -1.78
CA ASP A 24 13.33 5.02 -1.89
C ASP A 24 14.14 5.27 -0.60
N SER A 25 13.90 6.39 0.09
CA SER A 25 14.53 6.70 1.39
C SER A 25 14.02 5.83 2.53
N ILE A 26 12.83 5.25 2.39
CA ILE A 26 12.36 4.20 3.27
C ILE A 26 12.96 2.90 2.74
N GLY A 27 14.24 2.69 3.08
CA GLY A 27 15.01 1.51 2.71
C GLY A 27 14.19 0.24 2.88
N PHE A 28 14.34 -0.64 1.88
CA PHE A 28 13.54 -1.83 1.66
C PHE A 28 13.59 -2.79 2.86
N GLU A 29 12.73 -2.56 3.85
CA GLU A 29 12.30 -3.52 4.87
C GLU A 29 11.11 -2.87 5.59
N SER A 30 9.97 -3.56 5.63
CA SER A 30 8.91 -3.18 6.58
C SER A 30 9.52 -3.15 7.97
N GLN A 31 9.14 -2.20 8.81
CA GLN A 31 9.66 -2.17 10.19
C GLN A 31 9.53 -3.58 10.81
N PRO A 32 10.56 -4.16 11.45
CA PRO A 32 10.53 -5.54 11.92
C PRO A 32 9.26 -5.89 12.75
N GLN A 33 8.79 -4.92 13.54
CA GLN A 33 7.54 -5.00 14.29
C GLN A 33 6.28 -5.25 13.45
N ILE A 34 6.25 -4.81 12.20
CA ILE A 34 5.14 -5.03 11.27
C ILE A 34 5.16 -6.45 10.74
N ALA A 35 6.35 -6.98 10.40
CA ALA A 35 6.50 -8.38 10.03
C ALA A 35 6.05 -9.31 11.16
N VAL A 36 6.42 -9.00 12.41
CA VAL A 36 5.95 -9.73 13.60
C VAL A 36 4.42 -9.71 13.70
N LYS A 37 3.79 -8.54 13.56
CA LYS A 37 2.31 -8.43 13.59
C LYS A 37 1.63 -9.23 12.48
N ILE A 38 2.20 -9.27 11.28
CA ILE A 38 1.67 -10.10 10.17
C ILE A 38 1.78 -11.59 10.53
N LEU A 39 2.90 -12.02 11.11
CA LEU A 39 3.09 -13.41 11.56
C LEU A 39 2.11 -13.79 12.68
N GLU A 40 1.88 -12.90 13.64
CA GLU A 40 0.87 -13.07 14.69
C GLU A 40 -0.54 -13.20 14.11
N LEU A 41 -0.89 -12.39 13.11
CA LEU A 41 -2.17 -12.50 12.41
C LEU A 41 -2.29 -13.83 11.64
N ASN A 42 -1.20 -14.31 11.03
CA ASN A 42 -1.20 -15.60 10.32
C ASN A 42 -1.42 -16.79 11.27
N ALA A 43 -0.99 -16.68 12.52
CA ALA A 43 -1.21 -17.69 13.55
C ALA A 43 -2.66 -17.70 14.08
N ARG A 44 -3.47 -16.69 13.75
CA ARG A 44 -4.85 -16.55 14.22
C ARG A 44 -5.85 -17.07 13.18
N PRO A 45 -6.56 -18.17 13.45
CA PRO A 45 -7.51 -18.76 12.49
C PRO A 45 -8.74 -17.87 12.23
N ASP A 46 -9.03 -16.92 13.12
CA ASP A 46 -10.13 -15.97 13.04
C ASP A 46 -9.73 -14.63 12.39
N ALA A 47 -8.47 -14.45 12.00
CA ALA A 47 -7.98 -13.19 11.46
C ALA A 47 -8.70 -12.79 10.16
N GLN A 48 -9.20 -11.55 10.14
CA GLN A 48 -9.95 -11.00 9.03
C GLN A 48 -9.11 -10.02 8.22
N LEU A 49 -9.51 -9.78 6.98
CA LEU A 49 -8.84 -8.84 6.07
C LEU A 49 -8.63 -7.44 6.69
N LYS A 50 -9.59 -6.99 7.51
CA LYS A 50 -9.51 -5.70 8.21
C LYS A 50 -8.33 -5.62 9.19
N ASP A 51 -7.94 -6.73 9.80
CA ASP A 51 -6.86 -6.79 10.78
C ASP A 51 -5.51 -6.60 10.06
N TYR A 52 -5.34 -7.27 8.91
CA TYR A 52 -4.20 -7.04 8.02
C TYR A 52 -4.17 -5.61 7.50
N ALA A 53 -5.32 -5.07 7.07
CA ALA A 53 -5.39 -3.68 6.60
C ALA A 53 -4.99 -2.68 7.70
N ALA A 54 -5.37 -2.93 8.96
CA ALA A 54 -4.97 -2.11 10.09
C ALA A 54 -3.46 -2.12 10.30
N VAL A 55 -2.81 -3.28 10.21
CA VAL A 55 -1.35 -3.40 10.32
C VAL A 55 -0.65 -2.70 9.15
N VAL A 56 -1.08 -2.94 7.91
CA VAL A 56 -0.47 -2.33 6.72
C VAL A 56 -0.56 -0.80 6.76
N LYS A 57 -1.67 -0.24 7.24
CA LYS A 57 -1.86 1.22 7.37
C LYS A 57 -0.83 1.88 8.30
N THR A 58 -0.24 1.14 9.23
CA THR A 58 0.77 1.68 10.16
C THR A 58 2.15 1.79 9.54
N ASP A 59 2.39 1.16 8.38
CA ASP A 59 3.66 1.18 7.67
C ASP A 59 3.52 1.85 6.30
N PRO A 60 4.07 3.06 6.11
CA PRO A 60 3.96 3.80 4.84
C PRO A 60 4.56 3.05 3.64
N SER A 61 5.59 2.24 3.85
CA SER A 61 6.26 1.49 2.78
C SER A 61 5.44 0.32 2.28
N LEU A 62 4.89 -0.50 3.18
CA LEU A 62 3.93 -1.54 2.87
C LEU A 62 2.68 -0.95 2.23
N SER A 63 2.16 0.14 2.78
CA SER A 63 1.02 0.86 2.19
C SER A 63 1.29 1.30 0.75
N GLY A 64 2.46 1.90 0.49
CA GLY A 64 2.88 2.32 -0.85
C GLY A 64 3.05 1.14 -1.81
N ARG A 65 3.71 0.06 -1.38
CA ARG A 65 3.89 -1.16 -2.19
C ARG A 65 2.56 -1.82 -2.51
N LEU A 66 1.66 -1.92 -1.54
CA LEU A 66 0.33 -2.50 -1.72
C LEU A 66 -0.48 -1.70 -2.74
N LEU A 67 -0.50 -0.37 -2.62
CA LEU A 67 -1.20 0.50 -3.57
C LEU A 67 -0.57 0.42 -4.97
N LYS A 68 0.76 0.37 -5.08
CA LYS A 68 1.46 0.20 -6.36
C LYS A 68 1.08 -1.12 -7.03
N LEU A 69 1.02 -2.21 -6.27
CA LEU A 69 0.61 -3.52 -6.76
C LEU A 69 -0.86 -3.53 -7.19
N ALA A 70 -1.77 -3.02 -6.35
CA ALA A 70 -3.20 -2.95 -6.63
C ALA A 70 -3.55 -2.12 -7.88
N ASN A 71 -2.72 -1.13 -8.22
CA ASN A 71 -2.86 -0.30 -9.41
C ASN A 71 -2.01 -0.79 -10.60
N SER A 72 -1.34 -1.95 -10.49
CA SER A 72 -0.54 -2.49 -11.58
C SER A 72 -1.41 -3.04 -12.71
N ALA A 73 -0.81 -3.19 -13.89
CA ALA A 73 -1.49 -3.75 -15.06
C ALA A 73 -2.07 -5.15 -14.79
N MET A 74 -1.45 -5.93 -13.89
CA MET A 74 -1.91 -7.26 -13.47
C MET A 74 -3.36 -7.24 -12.94
N PHE A 75 -3.76 -6.17 -12.24
CA PHE A 75 -5.10 -6.07 -11.65
C PHE A 75 -6.08 -5.23 -12.49
N ALA A 76 -5.62 -4.65 -13.60
CA ALA A 76 -6.44 -3.97 -14.63
C ALA A 76 -7.57 -3.07 -14.10
N GLN A 77 -7.30 -2.27 -13.06
CA GLN A 77 -8.34 -1.48 -12.40
C GLN A 77 -8.78 -0.28 -13.24
N ARG A 78 -10.09 -0.16 -13.51
CA ARG A 78 -10.68 0.98 -14.26
C ARG A 78 -10.54 2.33 -13.57
N LYS A 79 -10.56 2.33 -12.23
CA LYS A 79 -10.39 3.54 -11.40
C LYS A 79 -9.24 3.31 -10.42
N PRO A 80 -8.39 4.32 -10.17
CA PRO A 80 -7.30 4.21 -9.21
C PRO A 80 -7.78 3.69 -7.85
N VAL A 81 -7.03 2.75 -7.29
CA VAL A 81 -7.17 2.28 -5.92
C VAL A 81 -6.40 3.23 -5.02
N THR A 82 -7.12 3.93 -4.14
CA THR A 82 -6.57 5.01 -3.29
C THR A 82 -6.64 4.74 -1.80
N SER A 83 -7.18 3.58 -1.39
CA SER A 83 -7.34 3.20 0.02
C SER A 83 -6.78 1.80 0.26
N ILE A 84 -6.14 1.60 1.42
CA ILE A 84 -5.59 0.31 1.82
C ILE A 84 -6.69 -0.75 1.91
N ASP A 85 -7.87 -0.44 2.47
CA ASP A 85 -8.96 -1.41 2.60
C ASP A 85 -9.40 -1.98 1.24
N ARG A 86 -9.58 -1.09 0.25
CA ARG A 86 -9.90 -1.51 -1.13
C ARG A 86 -8.76 -2.30 -1.78
N ALA A 87 -7.51 -1.94 -1.51
CA ALA A 87 -6.36 -2.69 -2.03
C ALA A 87 -6.31 -4.10 -1.42
N CYS A 88 -6.48 -4.22 -0.11
CA CYS A 88 -6.59 -5.51 0.58
C CYS A 88 -7.75 -6.35 0.01
N LEU A 89 -8.92 -5.74 -0.22
CA LEU A 89 -10.07 -6.46 -0.79
C LEU A 89 -9.80 -7.00 -2.20
N LEU A 90 -9.09 -6.21 -3.02
CA LEU A 90 -8.74 -6.59 -4.38
C LEU A 90 -7.69 -7.70 -4.43
N LEU A 91 -6.68 -7.64 -3.54
CA LEU A 91 -5.59 -8.63 -3.53
C LEU A 91 -5.98 -9.93 -2.82
N GLY A 92 -6.94 -9.87 -1.90
CA GLY A 92 -7.33 -11.00 -1.06
C GLY A 92 -6.33 -11.31 0.05
N LEU A 93 -6.73 -12.18 0.98
CA LEU A 93 -5.93 -12.54 2.16
C LEU A 93 -4.63 -13.28 1.79
N GLU A 94 -4.67 -14.21 0.84
CA GLU A 94 -3.50 -15.05 0.52
C GLU A 94 -2.28 -14.24 0.09
N ARG A 95 -2.48 -13.14 -0.65
CA ARG A 95 -1.38 -12.26 -1.06
C ARG A 95 -0.87 -11.33 0.04
N LEU A 96 -1.58 -11.22 1.16
CA LEU A 96 -1.18 -10.41 2.31
C LEU A 96 -0.41 -11.23 3.37
N LYS A 97 -0.47 -12.56 3.29
CA LYS A 97 0.20 -13.48 4.21
C LYS A 97 1.63 -13.83 3.80
N SER A 98 1.95 -13.75 2.51
CA SER A 98 3.25 -14.10 1.90
C SER A 98 4.27 -12.98 1.90
#